data_AF-R2Q9G1-F1
#
_entry.id   AF-R2Q9G1-F1
#
_cell.length_a   1.000
_cell.length_b   1.000
_cell.length_c   1.000
_cell.angle_alpha   90.00
_cell.angle_beta   90.00
_cell.angle_gamma   90.00
#
_symmetry.space_group_name_H-M   'P 1'
#
loop_
_entity.id
_entity.type
_entity.pdbx_description
1 polymer ?
#
loop_
_entity_poly.entity_id
_entity_poly.type
_entity_poly.pdbx_seq_one_letter_code
_entity_poly.pdbx_strand_id
1 'polypeptide(L)'
;MIAYKATNDLLFKKLFTSKDSAHILKAFVRDILGKEFKTLTPRETYHIDSYKKAFQEDPELLHTEVDILAVTEDNRQVTIEML
;
A
#
# COMPACT_ATOMS: atom_id res chain seq x y z
N MET A 1 -3.29 -30.47 -1.91
CA MET A 1 -2.61 -29.42 -2.69
C MET A 1 -2.48 -28.19 -1.80
N ILE A 2 -1.27 -27.75 -1.51
CA ILE A 2 -1.04 -26.57 -0.65
C ILE A 2 -1.22 -25.34 -1.53
N ALA A 3 -2.19 -24.49 -1.19
CA ALA A 3 -2.44 -23.23 -1.89
C ALA A 3 -1.79 -22.09 -1.10
N TYR A 4 -0.75 -21.49 -1.68
CA TYR A 4 -0.16 -20.26 -1.16
C TYR A 4 -1.00 -19.09 -1.66
N LYS A 5 -1.78 -18.47 -0.78
CA LYS A 5 -2.55 -17.28 -1.12
C LYS A 5 -1.64 -16.06 -1.13
N ALA A 6 -1.73 -15.25 -2.17
CA ALA A 6 -1.11 -13.91 -2.21
C ALA A 6 -1.87 -12.89 -1.33
N THR A 7 -2.59 -13.36 -0.30
CA THR A 7 -3.29 -12.55 0.70
C THR A 7 -2.37 -12.09 1.82
N ASN A 8 -1.05 -12.14 1.61
CA ASN A 8 -0.08 -11.74 2.61
C ASN A 8 0.02 -10.22 2.59
N ASP A 9 -0.31 -9.60 3.72
CA ASP A 9 -0.04 -8.20 4.05
C ASP A 9 1.36 -7.76 3.57
N LEU A 10 2.35 -8.64 3.73
CA LEU A 10 3.70 -8.48 3.21
C LEU A 10 3.76 -8.15 1.71
N LEU A 11 3.02 -8.88 0.88
CA LEU A 11 3.01 -8.72 -0.57
C LEU A 11 2.37 -7.39 -0.96
N PHE A 12 1.25 -7.03 -0.34
CA PHE A 12 0.57 -5.76 -0.58
C PHE A 12 1.43 -4.57 -0.15
N LYS A 13 1.95 -4.57 1.08
CA LYS A 13 2.84 -3.51 1.57
C LYS A 13 4.10 -3.41 0.70
N LYS A 14 4.72 -4.54 0.35
CA LYS A 14 5.90 -4.53 -0.52
C LYS A 14 5.60 -3.97 -1.92
N LEU A 15 4.49 -4.35 -2.55
CA LEU A 15 4.15 -3.88 -3.89
C LEU A 15 3.73 -2.41 -3.91
N PHE A 16 2.94 -1.96 -2.94
CA PHE A 16 2.32 -0.64 -3.00
C PHE A 16 3.06 0.44 -2.21
N THR A 17 3.95 0.06 -1.29
CA THR A 17 4.60 1.03 -0.39
C THR A 17 6.12 0.99 -0.38
N SER A 18 6.75 0.24 -1.29
CA SER A 18 8.21 0.32 -1.48
C SER A 18 8.60 1.59 -2.24
N LYS A 19 9.78 2.14 -1.93
CA LYS A 19 10.28 3.39 -2.57
C LYS A 19 10.30 3.33 -4.10
N ASP A 20 10.68 2.20 -4.67
CA ASP A 20 10.83 2.03 -6.12
C ASP A 20 9.54 1.58 -6.82
N SER A 21 8.44 1.37 -6.07
CA SER A 21 7.19 0.84 -6.60
C SER A 21 6.08 1.89 -6.79
N ALA A 22 6.41 3.19 -6.68
CA ALA A 22 5.44 4.28 -6.85
C ALA A 22 4.68 4.23 -8.20
N HIS A 23 5.33 3.76 -9.27
CA HIS A 23 4.69 3.60 -10.58
C HIS A 23 3.61 2.50 -10.58
N ILE A 24 3.81 1.42 -9.82
CA ILE A 24 2.82 0.34 -9.64
C ILE A 24 1.62 0.89 -8.89
N LEU A 25 1.86 1.60 -7.78
CA LEU A 25 0.80 2.25 -7.00
C LEU A 25 -0.03 3.21 -7.87
N LYS A 26 0.63 4.05 -8.67
CA LYS A 26 -0.04 5.01 -9.56
C LYS A 26 -0.91 4.32 -10.61
N ALA A 27 -0.39 3.29 -11.26
CA ALA A 27 -1.16 2.53 -12.25
C ALA A 27 -2.37 1.84 -11.60
N PHE A 28 -2.17 1.19 -10.44
CA PHE A 28 -3.22 0.50 -9.72
C PHE A 28 -4.36 1.44 -9.28
N VAL A 29 -4.03 2.55 -8.63
CA VAL A 29 -5.01 3.55 -8.19
C VAL A 29 -5.81 4.10 -9.37
N ARG A 30 -5.13 4.38 -10.49
CA ARG A 30 -5.80 4.85 -11.72
C ARG A 30 -6.78 3.81 -12.26
N ASP A 31 -6.36 2.56 -12.34
CA ASP A 31 -7.16 1.49 -12.94
C ASP A 31 -8.37 1.13 -12.06
N ILE A 32 -8.25 1.25 -10.73
CA ILE A 32 -9.35 0.95 -9.79
C ILE A 32 -10.31 2.12 -9.61
N LEU A 33 -9.80 3.35 -9.47
CA LEU A 33 -10.65 4.52 -9.19
C LEU A 33 -11.07 5.29 -10.44
N GLY A 34 -10.44 5.01 -11.60
CA GLY A 34 -10.66 5.76 -12.84
C GLY A 34 -10.20 7.22 -12.75
N LYS A 35 -9.24 7.53 -11.86
CA LYS A 35 -8.78 8.89 -11.56
C LYS A 35 -7.26 8.99 -11.57
N GLU A 36 -6.75 10.11 -12.06
CA GLU A 36 -5.35 10.48 -11.92
C GLU A 36 -5.14 11.43 -10.73
N PHE A 37 -3.96 11.32 -10.14
CA PHE A 37 -3.50 12.15 -9.03
C PHE A 37 -2.10 12.69 -9.36
N LYS A 38 -1.82 13.92 -8.94
CA LYS A 38 -0.51 14.56 -9.07
C LYS A 38 0.54 13.78 -8.31
N THR A 39 0.24 13.43 -7.06
CA THR A 39 1.10 12.64 -6.19
C THR A 39 0.30 11.60 -5.45
N LEU A 40 0.94 10.46 -5.21
CA LEU A 40 0.45 9.37 -4.37
C LEU A 40 1.61 8.98 -3.45
N THR A 41 1.44 9.21 -2.16
CA THR A 41 2.46 8.92 -1.15
C THR A 41 1.88 7.97 -0.12
N PRO A 42 2.33 6.71 -0.06
CA PRO A 42 2.00 5.82 1.04
C PRO A 42 2.35 6.47 2.38
N ARG A 43 1.48 6.36 3.38
CA ARG A 43 1.77 6.88 4.72
C ARG A 43 2.94 6.15 5.36
N GLU A 44 3.02 4.85 5.13
CA GLU A 44 4.07 3.97 5.65
C GLU A 44 4.85 3.35 4.50
N THR A 45 6.17 3.56 4.48
CA THR A 45 7.06 2.92 3.49
C THR A 45 7.42 1.51 3.96
N TYR A 46 7.31 0.52 3.07
CA TYR A 46 7.64 -0.85 3.40
C TYR A 46 9.13 -1.03 3.72
N HIS A 47 9.40 -1.65 4.87
CA HIS A 47 10.72 -2.13 5.29
C HIS A 47 10.59 -3.53 5.89
N ILE A 48 11.38 -4.49 5.40
CA ILE A 48 11.29 -5.90 5.82
C ILE A 48 11.55 -6.09 7.31
N ASP A 49 12.44 -5.30 7.91
CA ASP A 49 12.78 -5.43 9.34
C ASP A 49 11.63 -4.93 10.22
N SER A 50 11.00 -3.81 9.86
CA SER A 50 9.79 -3.31 10.52
C SER A 50 8.64 -4.32 10.43
N TYR A 51 8.46 -4.93 9.26
CA TYR A 51 7.44 -5.97 9.05
C TYR A 51 7.69 -7.20 9.94
N LYS A 52 8.93 -7.72 9.98
CA LYS A 52 9.28 -8.87 10.81
C LYS A 52 9.05 -8.59 12.29
N LYS A 53 9.39 -7.38 12.75
CA LYS A 53 9.15 -6.97 14.14
C LYS A 53 7.66 -6.96 14.46
N ALA A 54 6.84 -6.31 13.63
CA ALA A 54 5.39 -6.30 13.81
C ALA A 54 4.79 -7.71 13.78
N PHE A 55 5.23 -8.57 12.85
CA PHE A 55 4.80 -9.96 12.76
C PHE A 55 5.15 -10.78 14.02
N GLN A 56 6.31 -10.53 14.63
CA GLN A 56 6.70 -11.24 15.86
C GLN A 56 5.92 -10.76 17.09
N GLU A 57 5.59 -9.47 17.14
CA GLU A 57 4.85 -8.87 18.25
C GLU A 57 3.38 -9.28 18.23
N ASP A 58 2.74 -9.24 17.06
CA ASP A 58 1.36 -9.68 16.89
C ASP A 58 1.05 -10.10 15.44
N PRO A 59 1.08 -11.41 15.14
CA PRO A 59 0.76 -11.92 13.81
C PRO A 59 -0.71 -11.70 13.41
N GLU A 60 -1.64 -11.61 14.36
CA GLU A 60 -3.08 -11.46 14.09
C GLU A 60 -3.47 -10.01 13.77
N LEU A 61 -2.67 -9.03 14.22
CA LEU A 61 -2.83 -7.61 13.89
C LEU A 61 -2.40 -7.23 12.46
N LEU A 62 -1.85 -8.16 11.66
CA LEU A 62 -1.41 -7.88 10.30
C LEU A 62 -2.61 -7.83 9.32
N HIS A 63 -3.41 -6.79 9.45
CA HIS A 63 -4.39 -6.38 8.46
C HIS A 63 -3.69 -5.70 7.28
N THR A 64 -4.17 -6.03 6.07
CA THR A 64 -3.70 -5.38 4.84
C THR A 64 -4.35 -4.02 4.71
N GLU A 65 -3.76 -3.04 5.38
CA GLU A 65 -4.16 -1.65 5.30
C GLU A 65 -3.03 -0.83 4.68
N VAL A 66 -3.35 -0.08 3.63
CA VAL A 66 -2.43 0.85 2.99
C VAL A 66 -3.13 2.18 2.77
N ASP A 67 -2.78 3.14 3.63
CA ASP A 67 -3.19 4.53 3.48
C ASP A 67 -2.26 5.28 2.52
N ILE A 68 -2.88 6.04 1.61
CA ILE A 68 -2.17 6.85 0.64
C ILE A 68 -2.62 8.31 0.77
N LEU A 69 -1.68 9.20 1.05
CA LEU A 69 -1.91 10.63 0.89
C LEU A 69 -1.83 10.96 -0.60
N ALA A 70 -2.93 11.46 -1.14
CA ALA A 70 -3.04 11.81 -2.55
C ALA A 70 -3.27 13.32 -2.72
N VAL A 71 -2.63 13.89 -3.73
CA VAL A 71 -2.91 15.27 -4.18
C VAL A 71 -3.62 15.19 -5.52
N THR A 72 -4.84 15.72 -5.56
CA THR A 72 -5.65 15.78 -6.79
C THR A 72 -5.13 16.87 -7.74
N GLU A 73 -5.61 16.84 -8.99
CA GLU A 73 -5.22 17.83 -10.00
C GLU A 73 -5.56 19.28 -9.60
N ASP A 74 -6.63 19.48 -8.84
CA ASP A 74 -7.03 20.79 -8.27
C ASP A 74 -6.33 21.12 -6.94
N ASN A 75 -5.24 20.43 -6.60
CA ASN A 75 -4.39 20.62 -5.41
C ASN A 75 -5.08 20.36 -4.06
N ARG A 76 -6.17 19.58 -4.04
CA ARG A 76 -6.76 19.12 -2.77
C ARG A 76 -6.00 17.90 -2.26
N GLN A 77 -5.86 17.82 -0.93
CA GLN A 77 -5.32 16.64 -0.26
C GLN A 77 -6.47 15.73 0.13
N VAL A 78 -6.35 14.45 -0.22
CA VAL A 78 -7.28 13.39 0.16
C VAL A 78 -6.51 12.17 0.65
N THR A 79 -7.15 11.33 1.45
CA THR A 79 -6.61 10.00 1.79
C THR A 79 -7.36 8.95 0.97
N ILE A 80 -6.61 8.03 0.37
CA ILE A 80 -7.14 6.82 -0.25
C ILE A 80 -6.80 5.67 0.69
N GLU A 81 -7.82 4.97 1.16
CA GLU A 81 -7.71 3.83 2.08
C GLU A 81 -7.84 2.54 1.25
N MET A 82 -6.86 1.64 1.35
CA MET A 82 -6.93 0.30 0.76
C MET A 82 -6.99 -0.73 1.89
N LEU A 83 -8.10 -1.46 1.98
CA LEU A 83 -8.45 -2.43 3.04
C LEU A 83 -8.70 -3.83 2.46
#